data_AF-A0A417QFD2-F1
#
_entry.id   AF-A0A417QFD2-F1
#
_cell.length_a   1.000
_cell.length_b   1.000
_cell.length_c   1.000
_cell.angle_alpha   90.00
_cell.angle_beta   90.00
_cell.angle_gamma   90.00
#
_symmetry.space_group_name_H-M   'P 1'
#
loop_
_entity.id
_entity.type
_entity.pdbx_description
1 polymer ?
#
loop_
_entity_poly.entity_id
_entity_poly.type
_entity_poly.pdbx_seq_one_letter_code
_entity_poly.pdbx_strand_id
1 'polypeptide(L)'
;MVADVSGSMDGGPLDEAKQIMSDFVNSVQFDAGDKVELTSFSTGVRLERKFTDDASDLVNCINQLQTEEETSLYDALYTSVERVAAQNGARCVIAFTDGQDNHSNCSPDTVIRTANRYHVPIFIIGIGGYDYNDARYIAEQTGGAYYSVTDVNGMKSIYDQVYEMEKQLYMVEFEDKSDMKLESKADIEAGYKSVEYGGSCKYSYTPNVLLSAKSADIYKDGPEAVVEGYLKNFAEAMNTNDFSEISGYLKNGSPIYKEQEKYVQRKISEQLDSYELTDVKYSGKNKCKISTRETYYVQVAGKPLQLMTQECTYVLEKNGNDWEMTSFADIKVTDRINQ
;
A
#
# COMPACT_ATOMS: atom_id res chain seq x y z
N MET A 1 -4.97 -4.11 10.99
CA MET A 1 -5.76 -3.33 11.98
C MET A 1 -5.09 -1.99 12.20
N VAL A 2 -5.88 -0.94 12.35
CA VAL A 2 -5.41 0.44 12.53
C VAL A 2 -6.06 1.01 13.78
N ALA A 3 -5.26 1.40 14.77
CA ALA A 3 -5.72 1.82 16.08
C ALA A 3 -5.52 3.32 16.26
N ASP A 4 -6.61 4.05 16.48
CA ASP A 4 -6.55 5.44 16.92
C ASP A 4 -6.02 5.50 18.34
N VAL A 5 -4.93 6.22 18.52
CA VAL A 5 -4.34 6.54 19.81
C VAL A 5 -4.19 8.06 19.97
N SER A 6 -5.07 8.84 19.35
CA SER A 6 -5.16 10.29 19.58
C SER A 6 -5.66 10.63 20.98
N GLY A 7 -5.61 11.91 21.33
CA GLY A 7 -5.96 12.39 22.67
C GLY A 7 -7.45 12.32 22.97
N SER A 8 -8.32 12.30 21.96
CA SER A 8 -9.76 12.05 22.15
C SER A 8 -10.03 10.65 22.69
N MET A 9 -9.14 9.71 22.38
CA MET A 9 -9.26 8.32 22.82
C MET A 9 -8.96 8.12 24.32
N ASP A 10 -8.47 9.12 25.05
CA ASP A 10 -7.96 8.93 26.42
C ASP A 10 -9.04 8.40 27.38
N GLY A 11 -8.65 7.42 28.19
CA GLY A 11 -9.54 6.71 29.11
C GLY A 11 -10.48 5.72 28.42
N GLY A 12 -11.80 5.94 28.60
CA GLY A 12 -12.84 4.99 28.21
C GLY A 12 -12.82 4.55 26.74
N PRO A 13 -12.68 5.47 25.76
CA PRO A 13 -12.67 5.12 24.34
C PRO A 13 -11.50 4.20 23.96
N LEU A 14 -10.28 4.44 24.44
CA LEU A 14 -9.14 3.56 24.18
C LEU A 14 -9.31 2.20 24.87
N ASP A 15 -9.84 2.14 26.09
CA ASP A 15 -10.12 0.88 26.77
C ASP A 15 -11.15 0.05 25.97
N GLU A 16 -12.20 0.70 25.45
CA GLU A 16 -13.20 0.09 24.57
C GLU A 16 -12.56 -0.38 23.25
N ALA A 17 -11.72 0.45 22.62
CA ALA A 17 -10.98 0.09 21.41
C ALA A 17 -10.11 -1.16 21.63
N LYS A 18 -9.36 -1.20 22.74
CA LYS A 18 -8.47 -2.33 23.09
C LYS A 18 -9.26 -3.61 23.27
N GLN A 19 -10.41 -3.54 23.93
CA GLN A 19 -11.29 -4.69 24.12
C GLN A 19 -11.78 -5.20 22.76
N ILE A 20 -12.30 -4.31 21.92
CA ILE A 20 -12.85 -4.65 20.59
C ILE A 20 -11.78 -5.24 19.67
N MET A 21 -10.60 -4.61 19.65
CA MET A 21 -9.45 -5.09 18.87
C MET A 21 -9.02 -6.49 19.33
N SER A 22 -9.00 -6.74 20.64
CA SER A 22 -8.66 -8.06 21.18
C SER A 22 -9.72 -9.11 20.83
N ASP A 23 -11.00 -8.76 20.92
CA ASP A 23 -12.09 -9.64 20.50
C ASP A 23 -12.04 -9.97 19.01
N PHE A 24 -11.70 -8.98 18.17
CA PHE A 24 -11.46 -9.20 16.74
C PHE A 24 -10.30 -10.18 16.52
N VAL A 25 -9.13 -9.95 17.14
CA VAL A 25 -7.96 -10.84 17.02
C VAL A 25 -8.33 -12.28 17.40
N ASN A 26 -9.10 -12.47 18.48
CA ASN A 26 -9.55 -13.79 18.91
C ASN A 26 -10.55 -14.46 17.96
N SER A 27 -11.17 -13.71 17.04
CA SER A 27 -12.06 -14.24 16.00
C SER A 27 -11.36 -14.61 14.70
N VAL A 28 -10.11 -14.15 14.49
CA VAL A 28 -9.33 -14.41 13.27
C VAL A 28 -8.93 -15.88 13.17
N GLN A 29 -9.04 -16.44 11.97
CA GLN A 29 -8.69 -17.83 11.69
C GLN A 29 -7.20 -17.98 11.36
N PHE A 30 -6.33 -17.74 12.33
CA PHE A 30 -4.87 -17.88 12.16
C PHE A 30 -4.45 -19.29 11.69
N ASP A 31 -5.14 -20.35 12.16
CA ASP A 31 -4.91 -21.73 11.71
C ASP A 31 -5.19 -21.94 10.21
N ALA A 32 -6.02 -21.09 9.59
CA ALA A 32 -6.31 -21.10 8.15
C ALA A 32 -5.29 -20.29 7.32
N GLY A 33 -4.31 -19.66 7.98
CA GLY A 33 -3.26 -18.86 7.36
C GLY A 33 -3.51 -17.35 7.35
N ASP A 34 -4.58 -16.87 7.99
CA ASP A 34 -4.84 -15.44 8.14
C ASP A 34 -3.71 -14.78 8.96
N LYS A 35 -3.40 -13.51 8.65
CA LYS A 35 -2.39 -12.73 9.37
C LYS A 35 -2.90 -11.33 9.64
N VAL A 36 -2.42 -10.74 10.73
CA VAL A 36 -2.79 -9.38 11.14
C VAL A 36 -1.55 -8.54 11.39
N GLU A 37 -1.53 -7.34 10.80
CA GLU A 37 -0.64 -6.24 11.19
C GLU A 37 -1.37 -5.30 12.15
N LEU A 38 -0.68 -4.77 13.15
CA LEU A 38 -1.18 -3.71 14.02
C LEU A 38 -0.38 -2.42 13.79
N THR A 39 -1.08 -1.39 13.37
CA THR A 39 -0.57 -0.02 13.24
C THR A 39 -1.38 0.89 14.16
N SER A 40 -0.73 1.81 14.87
CA SER A 40 -1.36 2.86 15.66
C SER A 40 -1.15 4.22 14.99
N PHE A 41 -1.99 5.20 15.31
CA PHE A 41 -1.81 6.56 14.80
C PHE A 41 -2.24 7.65 15.78
N SER A 42 -1.52 8.77 15.70
CA SER A 42 -1.79 10.02 16.41
C SER A 42 -1.38 11.20 15.50
N THR A 43 -0.24 11.84 15.78
CA THR A 43 0.43 12.85 14.94
C THR A 43 1.22 12.24 13.75
N GLY A 44 1.30 10.91 13.71
CA GLY A 44 1.96 10.12 12.69
C GLY A 44 1.50 8.66 12.77
N VAL A 45 2.06 7.82 11.92
CA VAL A 45 1.63 6.42 11.77
C VAL A 45 2.73 5.47 12.26
N ARG A 46 2.45 4.74 13.33
CA ARG A 46 3.43 3.85 13.98
C ARG A 46 3.10 2.38 13.75
N LEU A 47 4.06 1.63 13.23
CA LEU A 47 3.96 0.18 13.13
C LEU A 47 4.25 -0.46 14.50
N GLU A 48 3.22 -1.00 15.14
CA GLU A 48 3.35 -1.69 16.42
C GLU A 48 3.75 -3.15 16.23
N ARG A 49 3.15 -3.81 15.23
CA ARG A 49 3.45 -5.20 14.90
C ARG A 49 3.24 -5.48 13.42
N LYS A 50 4.25 -6.07 12.76
CA LYS A 50 4.15 -6.58 11.37
C LYS A 50 3.13 -7.72 11.27
N PHE A 51 2.65 -8.01 10.05
CA PHE A 51 1.80 -9.17 9.78
C PHE A 51 2.31 -10.44 10.48
N THR A 52 1.50 -10.95 11.40
CA THR A 52 1.79 -12.12 12.23
C THR A 52 0.52 -12.98 12.41
N ASP A 53 0.72 -14.24 12.74
CA ASP A 53 -0.31 -15.21 13.14
C ASP A 53 -0.32 -15.45 14.67
N ASP A 54 0.53 -14.74 15.43
CA ASP A 54 0.57 -14.81 16.89
C ASP A 54 -0.48 -13.88 17.54
N ALA A 55 -1.65 -14.45 17.83
CA ALA A 55 -2.74 -13.76 18.52
C ALA A 55 -2.33 -13.19 19.89
N SER A 56 -1.47 -13.91 20.63
CA SER A 56 -1.08 -13.49 21.99
C SER A 56 -0.15 -12.27 21.94
N ASP A 57 0.79 -12.24 21.00
CA ASP A 57 1.65 -11.07 20.75
C ASP A 57 0.84 -9.85 20.33
N LEU A 58 -0.14 -10.01 19.43
CA LEU A 58 -1.04 -8.94 19.01
C LEU A 58 -1.84 -8.36 20.18
N VAL A 59 -2.47 -9.21 21.00
CA VAL A 59 -3.21 -8.78 22.19
C VAL A 59 -2.31 -8.06 23.20
N ASN A 60 -1.08 -8.56 23.40
CA ASN A 60 -0.10 -7.88 24.25
C ASN A 60 0.26 -6.48 23.72
N CYS A 61 0.46 -6.33 22.40
CA CYS A 61 0.70 -5.03 21.78
C CYS A 61 -0.50 -4.09 21.93
N ILE A 62 -1.72 -4.58 21.70
CA ILE A 62 -2.97 -3.81 21.88
C ILE A 62 -3.06 -3.27 23.30
N ASN A 63 -2.79 -4.10 24.31
CA ASN A 63 -2.86 -3.69 25.72
C ASN A 63 -1.86 -2.58 26.07
N GLN A 64 -0.73 -2.52 25.36
CA GLN A 64 0.33 -1.52 25.56
C GLN A 64 0.09 -0.19 24.83
N LEU A 65 -0.96 -0.07 24.01
CA LEU A 65 -1.27 1.19 23.31
C LEU A 65 -1.51 2.32 24.34
N GLN A 66 -1.00 3.51 24.03
CA GLN A 66 -1.14 4.71 24.85
C GLN A 66 -1.51 5.87 23.94
N THR A 67 -2.36 6.75 24.46
CA THR A 67 -2.79 7.94 23.71
C THR A 67 -1.68 8.98 23.63
N GLU A 68 -1.70 9.70 22.52
CA GLU A 68 -0.90 10.88 22.24
C GLU A 68 -1.86 12.02 21.85
N GLU A 69 -1.44 12.95 20.98
CA GLU A 69 -2.20 14.18 20.70
C GLU A 69 -3.14 14.05 19.51
N GLU A 70 -2.72 14.48 18.32
CA GLU A 70 -3.62 14.71 17.19
C GLU A 70 -4.13 13.42 16.52
N THR A 71 -4.99 13.56 15.50
CA THR A 71 -5.64 12.45 14.77
C THR A 71 -5.29 12.48 13.28
N SER A 72 -4.30 11.69 12.87
CA SER A 72 -3.88 11.48 11.47
C SER A 72 -4.50 10.20 10.86
N LEU A 73 -5.84 10.12 10.86
CA LEU A 73 -6.60 8.97 10.37
C LEU A 73 -6.32 8.67 8.89
N TYR A 74 -6.35 9.69 8.01
CA TYR A 74 -6.19 9.47 6.58
C TYR A 74 -4.79 8.95 6.23
N ASP A 75 -3.76 9.50 6.88
CA ASP A 75 -2.37 9.04 6.75
C ASP A 75 -2.22 7.58 7.19
N ALA A 76 -2.90 7.18 8.28
CA ALA A 76 -2.91 5.81 8.78
C ALA A 76 -3.61 4.83 7.84
N LEU A 77 -4.76 5.22 7.29
CA LEU A 77 -5.50 4.43 6.31
C LEU A 77 -4.70 4.25 5.02
N TYR A 78 -4.13 5.33 4.48
CA TYR A 78 -3.26 5.26 3.29
C TYR A 78 -2.09 4.30 3.52
N THR A 79 -1.35 4.49 4.62
CA THR A 79 -0.18 3.65 4.95
C THR A 79 -0.57 2.18 5.07
N SER A 80 -1.72 1.90 5.67
CA SER A 80 -2.21 0.54 5.87
C SER A 80 -2.65 -0.12 4.55
N VAL A 81 -3.24 0.66 3.63
CA VAL A 81 -3.59 0.20 2.28
C VAL A 81 -2.34 -0.19 1.49
N GLU A 82 -1.28 0.64 1.49
CA GLU A 82 -0.02 0.31 0.80
C GLU A 82 0.61 -0.99 1.33
N ARG A 83 0.67 -1.14 2.66
CA ARG A 83 1.28 -2.32 3.29
C ARG A 83 0.49 -3.61 3.04
N VAL A 84 -0.83 -3.55 3.13
CA VAL A 84 -1.66 -4.74 2.87
C VAL A 84 -1.70 -5.06 1.38
N ALA A 85 -1.67 -4.08 0.49
CA ALA A 85 -1.63 -4.28 -0.96
C ALA A 85 -0.37 -5.02 -1.45
N ALA A 86 0.72 -5.00 -0.68
CA ALA A 86 1.91 -5.79 -0.95
C ALA A 86 1.80 -7.27 -0.47
N GLN A 87 0.73 -7.63 0.24
CA GLN A 87 0.47 -9.01 0.67
C GLN A 87 -0.34 -9.79 -0.38
N ASN A 88 -0.28 -11.12 -0.28
CA ASN A 88 -1.07 -12.04 -1.10
C ASN A 88 -2.37 -12.43 -0.40
N GLY A 89 -3.36 -12.87 -1.19
CA GLY A 89 -4.65 -13.35 -0.69
C GLY A 89 -5.72 -12.26 -0.57
N ALA A 90 -6.78 -12.56 0.18
CA ALA A 90 -7.81 -11.59 0.56
C ALA A 90 -7.22 -10.52 1.49
N ARG A 91 -7.62 -9.26 1.31
CA ARG A 91 -6.95 -8.10 1.92
C ARG A 91 -7.96 -7.06 2.32
N CYS A 92 -7.90 -6.59 3.56
CA CYS A 92 -8.69 -5.45 4.00
C CYS A 92 -7.93 -4.61 5.02
N VAL A 93 -8.38 -3.38 5.21
CA VAL A 93 -7.99 -2.53 6.33
C VAL A 93 -9.19 -2.44 7.28
N ILE A 94 -8.94 -2.58 8.59
CA ILE A 94 -9.94 -2.37 9.63
C ILE A 94 -9.38 -1.34 10.60
N ALA A 95 -10.06 -0.19 10.70
CA ALA A 95 -9.67 0.92 11.57
C ALA A 95 -10.63 1.06 12.75
N PHE A 96 -10.10 1.43 13.91
CA PHE A 96 -10.83 1.68 15.15
C PHE A 96 -10.52 3.11 15.59
N THR A 97 -11.52 3.99 15.57
CA THR A 97 -11.32 5.43 15.80
C THR A 97 -12.55 6.07 16.42
N ASP A 98 -12.34 7.03 17.31
CA ASP A 98 -13.40 7.86 17.88
C ASP A 98 -13.50 9.24 17.24
N GLY A 99 -12.74 9.53 16.18
CA GLY A 99 -12.41 10.91 15.81
C GLY A 99 -12.54 11.25 14.33
N GLN A 100 -12.56 12.55 14.08
CA GLN A 100 -12.33 13.13 12.75
C GLN A 100 -10.85 13.44 12.59
N ASP A 101 -10.35 13.24 11.38
CA ASP A 101 -9.00 13.65 11.04
C ASP A 101 -8.80 15.16 11.24
N ASN A 102 -7.67 15.53 11.84
CA ASN A 102 -7.28 16.92 12.02
C ASN A 102 -5.78 17.19 11.76
N HIS A 103 -5.00 16.16 11.38
CA HIS A 103 -3.55 16.24 11.28
C HIS A 103 -2.95 15.44 10.10
N SER A 104 -3.77 14.80 9.25
CA SER A 104 -3.23 14.10 8.09
C SER A 104 -2.66 15.04 7.04
N ASN A 105 -1.65 14.55 6.34
CA ASN A 105 -1.10 15.20 5.15
C ASN A 105 -1.83 14.79 3.88
N CYS A 106 -2.49 13.63 3.87
CA CYS A 106 -3.32 13.17 2.77
C CYS A 106 -4.82 13.46 3.00
N SER A 107 -5.59 13.42 1.91
CA SER A 107 -7.04 13.68 1.92
C SER A 107 -7.86 12.38 1.82
N PRO A 108 -9.16 12.40 2.15
CA PRO A 108 -10.07 11.27 1.94
C PRO A 108 -10.04 10.74 0.51
N ASP A 109 -10.05 11.63 -0.49
CA ASP A 109 -9.99 11.26 -1.91
C ASP A 109 -8.70 10.52 -2.28
N THR A 110 -7.58 10.86 -1.63
CA THR A 110 -6.32 10.14 -1.82
C THR A 110 -6.40 8.74 -1.23
N VAL A 111 -6.94 8.57 -0.03
CA VAL A 111 -7.17 7.25 0.58
C VAL A 111 -8.06 6.40 -0.32
N ILE A 112 -9.20 6.94 -0.75
CA ILE A 112 -10.18 6.24 -1.61
C ILE A 112 -9.55 5.82 -2.93
N ARG A 113 -8.83 6.73 -3.59
CA ARG A 113 -8.17 6.44 -4.87
C ARG A 113 -7.11 5.34 -4.73
N THR A 114 -6.32 5.36 -3.66
CA THR A 114 -5.30 4.34 -3.39
C THR A 114 -5.92 2.99 -3.05
N ALA A 115 -6.94 2.96 -2.18
CA ALA A 115 -7.67 1.75 -1.83
C ALA A 115 -8.33 1.11 -3.06
N ASN A 116 -8.98 1.91 -3.90
CA ASN A 116 -9.58 1.44 -5.15
C ASN A 116 -8.54 1.01 -6.19
N ARG A 117 -7.33 1.60 -6.19
CA ARG A 117 -6.22 1.16 -7.04
C ARG A 117 -5.82 -0.29 -6.77
N TYR A 118 -5.74 -0.64 -5.49
CA TYR A 118 -5.25 -1.94 -5.04
C TYR A 118 -6.35 -2.92 -4.65
N HIS A 119 -7.61 -2.50 -4.80
CA HIS A 119 -8.79 -3.29 -4.44
C HIS A 119 -8.75 -3.73 -2.97
N VAL A 120 -8.43 -2.79 -2.08
CA VAL A 120 -8.37 -3.01 -0.63
C VAL A 120 -9.58 -2.31 0.01
N PRO A 121 -10.62 -3.04 0.42
CA PRO A 121 -11.73 -2.45 1.17
C PRO A 121 -11.27 -1.97 2.55
N ILE A 122 -11.84 -0.84 2.96
CA ILE A 122 -11.60 -0.23 4.27
C ILE A 122 -12.86 -0.33 5.11
N PHE A 123 -12.76 -1.03 6.24
CA PHE A 123 -13.77 -1.09 7.27
C PHE A 123 -13.39 -0.16 8.41
N ILE A 124 -14.35 0.60 8.93
CA ILE A 124 -14.12 1.53 10.02
C ILE A 124 -15.11 1.26 11.15
N ILE A 125 -14.58 1.10 12.35
CA ILE A 125 -15.32 0.92 13.59
C ILE A 125 -15.23 2.22 14.38
N GLY A 126 -16.36 2.94 14.41
CA GLY A 126 -16.52 4.20 15.14
C GLY A 126 -16.73 3.95 16.63
N ILE A 127 -15.92 4.62 17.45
CA ILE A 127 -15.96 4.58 18.91
C ILE A 127 -16.59 5.89 19.43
N GLY A 128 -17.32 5.85 20.55
CA GLY A 128 -17.87 7.07 21.17
C GLY A 128 -19.20 7.58 20.58
N GLY A 129 -19.83 6.85 19.65
CA GLY A 129 -21.24 7.05 19.26
C GLY A 129 -21.53 8.22 18.31
N TYR A 130 -20.51 8.88 17.76
CA TYR A 130 -20.67 9.89 16.72
C TYR A 130 -20.41 9.32 15.34
N ASP A 131 -21.26 9.70 14.39
CA ASP A 131 -21.16 9.31 13.01
C ASP A 131 -20.31 10.32 12.22
N TYR A 132 -19.19 9.85 11.68
CA TYR A 132 -18.22 10.67 10.97
C TYR A 132 -18.41 10.53 9.46
N ASN A 133 -19.00 11.55 8.84
CA ASN A 133 -19.33 11.56 7.41
C ASN A 133 -18.15 11.16 6.52
N ASP A 134 -16.93 11.67 6.79
CA ASP A 134 -15.75 11.35 5.98
C ASP A 134 -15.30 9.89 6.16
N ALA A 135 -15.32 9.36 7.38
CA ALA A 135 -14.98 7.97 7.65
C ALA A 135 -15.96 7.02 6.97
N ARG A 136 -17.27 7.28 7.09
CA ARG A 136 -18.29 6.52 6.36
C ARG A 136 -18.09 6.62 4.85
N TYR A 137 -17.87 7.82 4.34
CA TYR A 137 -17.65 8.05 2.91
C TYR A 137 -16.45 7.24 2.41
N ILE A 138 -15.31 7.25 3.12
CA ILE A 138 -14.13 6.45 2.76
C ILE A 138 -14.47 4.95 2.74
N ALA A 139 -15.10 4.44 3.79
CA ALA A 139 -15.43 3.02 3.88
C ALA A 139 -16.34 2.57 2.72
N GLU A 140 -17.42 3.33 2.46
CA GLU A 140 -18.37 3.02 1.39
C GLU A 140 -17.75 3.13 -0.02
N GLN A 141 -16.92 4.15 -0.26
CA GLN A 141 -16.29 4.36 -1.58
C GLN A 141 -15.17 3.36 -1.90
N THR A 142 -14.71 2.58 -0.92
CA THR A 142 -13.67 1.55 -1.08
C THR A 142 -14.22 0.13 -1.10
N GLY A 143 -15.55 -0.02 -1.00
CA GLY A 143 -16.22 -1.32 -0.94
C GLY A 143 -16.21 -1.97 0.44
N GLY A 144 -15.79 -1.25 1.48
CA GLY A 144 -15.94 -1.66 2.87
C GLY A 144 -17.21 -1.08 3.51
N ALA A 145 -17.22 -0.97 4.84
CA ALA A 145 -18.36 -0.48 5.60
C ALA A 145 -17.94 0.23 6.89
N TYR A 146 -18.76 1.20 7.31
CA TYR A 146 -18.64 1.85 8.60
C TYR A 146 -19.63 1.23 9.60
N TYR A 147 -19.14 0.95 10.80
CA TYR A 147 -19.94 0.42 11.91
C TYR A 147 -19.77 1.31 13.14
N SER A 148 -20.86 1.68 13.80
CA SER A 148 -20.79 2.25 15.15
C SER A 148 -20.63 1.10 16.16
N VAL A 149 -19.73 1.25 17.13
CA VAL A 149 -19.55 0.30 18.23
C VAL A 149 -20.86 -0.06 18.94
N THR A 150 -21.79 0.89 19.04
CA THR A 150 -23.10 0.70 19.70
C THR A 150 -24.05 -0.23 18.95
N ASP A 151 -23.85 -0.38 17.64
CA ASP A 151 -24.69 -1.21 16.76
C ASP A 151 -24.13 -2.64 16.63
N VAL A 152 -22.94 -2.88 17.17
CA VAL A 152 -22.28 -4.18 17.07
C VAL A 152 -22.81 -5.11 18.15
N ASN A 153 -23.80 -5.93 17.80
CA ASN A 153 -24.30 -7.02 18.66
C ASN A 153 -23.30 -8.17 18.87
N GLY A 154 -22.05 -8.02 18.40
CA GLY A 154 -20.91 -8.91 18.59
C GLY A 154 -19.90 -8.79 17.44
N MET A 155 -18.61 -8.61 17.74
CA MET A 155 -17.56 -8.44 16.71
C MET A 155 -17.46 -9.59 15.72
N LYS A 156 -17.91 -10.78 16.12
CA LYS A 156 -17.99 -11.95 15.25
C LYS A 156 -18.84 -11.69 14.01
N SER A 157 -19.93 -10.93 14.09
CA SER A 157 -20.75 -10.67 12.90
C SER A 157 -20.07 -9.72 11.91
N ILE A 158 -19.23 -8.81 12.39
CA ILE A 158 -18.40 -7.95 11.53
C ILE A 158 -17.31 -8.78 10.87
N TYR A 159 -16.60 -9.60 11.66
CA TYR A 159 -15.62 -10.53 11.10
C TYR A 159 -16.25 -11.46 10.06
N ASP A 160 -17.42 -12.06 10.36
CA ASP A 160 -18.14 -12.92 9.44
C ASP A 160 -18.56 -12.14 8.17
N GLN A 161 -19.00 -10.88 8.26
CA GLN A 161 -19.33 -10.05 7.09
C GLN A 161 -18.10 -9.69 6.25
N VAL A 162 -17.00 -9.26 6.88
CA VAL A 162 -15.72 -9.00 6.19
C VAL A 162 -15.28 -10.28 5.50
N TYR A 163 -15.36 -11.42 6.19
CA TYR A 163 -14.99 -12.72 5.67
C TYR A 163 -15.92 -13.21 4.56
N GLU A 164 -17.23 -12.96 4.64
CA GLU A 164 -18.20 -13.27 3.58
C GLU A 164 -17.95 -12.40 2.34
N MET A 165 -17.71 -11.09 2.52
CA MET A 165 -17.40 -10.16 1.43
C MET A 165 -16.10 -10.56 0.70
N GLU A 166 -15.09 -11.01 1.45
CA GLU A 166 -13.80 -11.43 0.89
C GLU A 166 -13.82 -12.87 0.33
N LYS A 167 -14.60 -13.81 0.91
CA LYS A 167 -14.63 -15.23 0.49
C LYS A 167 -15.74 -15.60 -0.49
N GLN A 168 -16.73 -14.74 -0.75
CA GLN A 168 -17.64 -14.93 -1.89
C GLN A 168 -16.98 -14.64 -3.24
N LEU A 169 -15.70 -14.27 -3.24
CA LEU A 169 -14.88 -14.18 -4.44
C LEU A 169 -14.46 -15.58 -4.91
N TYR A 170 -14.94 -15.99 -6.07
CA TYR A 170 -14.30 -17.08 -6.81
C TYR A 170 -13.01 -16.54 -7.42
N MET A 171 -11.87 -17.02 -6.93
CA MET A 171 -10.58 -16.72 -7.57
C MET A 171 -10.45 -17.55 -8.85
N VAL A 172 -10.51 -16.87 -9.99
CA VAL A 172 -10.19 -17.46 -11.29
C VAL A 172 -8.77 -17.03 -11.64
N GLU A 173 -7.81 -17.91 -11.40
CA GLU A 173 -6.43 -17.71 -11.83
C GLU A 173 -6.27 -18.25 -13.26
N PHE A 174 -5.70 -17.43 -14.14
CA PHE A 174 -5.32 -17.84 -15.48
C PHE A 174 -3.94 -17.27 -15.81
N GLU A 175 -3.14 -18.05 -16.50
CA GLU A 175 -1.85 -17.62 -17.04
C GLU A 175 -2.06 -17.27 -18.51
N ASP A 176 -1.97 -15.98 -18.86
CA ASP A 176 -1.97 -15.57 -20.24
C ASP A 176 -0.58 -15.77 -20.86
N LYS A 177 -0.50 -16.61 -21.90
CA LYS A 177 0.74 -16.92 -22.64
C LYS A 177 0.87 -16.14 -23.94
N SER A 178 -0.03 -15.20 -24.19
CA SER A 178 0.09 -14.27 -25.30
C SER A 178 1.14 -13.20 -25.02
N ASP A 179 1.64 -12.56 -26.07
CA ASP A 179 2.70 -11.53 -26.02
C ASP A 179 2.14 -10.20 -25.45
N MET A 180 1.49 -10.26 -24.28
CA MET A 180 0.86 -9.13 -23.62
C MET A 180 1.91 -8.19 -23.05
N LYS A 181 1.78 -6.91 -23.40
CA LYS A 181 2.52 -5.81 -22.77
C LYS A 181 1.83 -5.41 -21.46
N LEU A 182 2.57 -4.76 -20.54
CA LEU A 182 2.04 -4.30 -19.25
C LEU A 182 0.75 -3.46 -19.36
N GLU A 183 0.58 -2.72 -20.47
CA GLU A 183 -0.60 -1.87 -20.74
C GLU A 183 -1.80 -2.62 -21.37
N SER A 184 -1.64 -3.92 -21.65
CA SER A 184 -2.68 -4.70 -22.32
C SER A 184 -3.84 -4.89 -21.36
N LYS A 185 -5.00 -4.32 -21.72
CA LYS A 185 -6.24 -4.55 -20.98
C LYS A 185 -6.69 -5.99 -21.19
N ALA A 186 -6.91 -6.69 -20.09
CA ALA A 186 -7.60 -7.97 -20.11
C ALA A 186 -9.08 -7.71 -19.88
N ASP A 187 -9.90 -7.98 -20.89
CA ASP A 187 -11.34 -8.05 -20.73
C ASP A 187 -11.68 -9.45 -20.21
N ILE A 188 -12.00 -9.54 -18.91
CA ILE A 188 -12.39 -10.79 -18.27
C ILE A 188 -13.92 -10.84 -18.28
N GLU A 189 -14.47 -11.80 -19.01
CA GLU A 189 -15.88 -12.16 -18.94
C GLU A 189 -16.02 -13.40 -18.07
N ALA A 190 -16.64 -13.26 -16.90
CA ALA A 190 -16.95 -14.36 -16.02
C ALA A 190 -18.45 -14.67 -16.12
N GLY A 191 -18.77 -15.88 -16.58
CA GLY A 191 -20.14 -16.39 -16.66
C GLY A 191 -20.36 -17.52 -15.67
N TYR A 192 -21.44 -17.43 -14.89
CA TYR A 192 -21.95 -18.55 -14.10
C TYR A 192 -23.21 -19.10 -14.74
N LYS A 193 -23.30 -20.43 -14.89
CA LYS A 193 -24.50 -21.10 -15.40
C LYS A 193 -24.78 -22.40 -14.64
N SER A 194 -25.94 -22.47 -14.00
CA SER A 194 -26.53 -23.67 -13.41
C SER A 194 -27.70 -24.18 -14.26
N VAL A 195 -28.38 -25.23 -13.80
CA VAL A 195 -29.60 -25.77 -14.43
C VAL A 195 -30.78 -24.80 -14.31
N GLU A 196 -30.84 -24.01 -13.24
CA GLU A 196 -31.98 -23.14 -12.92
C GLU A 196 -31.73 -21.66 -13.23
N TYR A 197 -30.49 -21.19 -13.17
CA TYR A 197 -30.16 -19.79 -13.41
C TYR A 197 -28.75 -19.62 -13.93
N GLY A 198 -28.49 -18.46 -14.51
CA GLY A 198 -27.15 -18.06 -14.92
C GLY A 198 -27.06 -16.55 -15.03
N GLY A 199 -25.83 -16.06 -15.09
CA GLY A 199 -25.51 -14.66 -15.25
C GLY A 199 -24.08 -14.50 -15.73
N SER A 200 -23.77 -13.36 -16.31
CA SER A 200 -22.41 -13.02 -16.72
C SER A 200 -22.08 -11.62 -16.23
N CYS A 201 -20.86 -11.42 -15.73
CA CYS A 201 -20.28 -10.11 -15.53
C CYS A 201 -19.11 -9.93 -16.50
N LYS A 202 -18.91 -8.68 -16.92
CA LYS A 202 -17.74 -8.26 -17.67
C LYS A 202 -16.97 -7.30 -16.81
N TYR A 203 -15.68 -7.57 -16.64
CA TYR A 203 -14.77 -6.73 -15.89
C TYR A 203 -13.50 -6.51 -16.73
N SER A 204 -13.17 -5.25 -16.99
CA SER A 204 -11.91 -4.91 -17.64
C SER A 204 -10.89 -4.61 -16.56
N TYR A 205 -9.78 -5.34 -16.56
CA TYR A 205 -8.68 -5.18 -15.62
C TYR A 205 -7.42 -4.71 -16.34
N THR A 206 -6.74 -3.74 -15.74
CA THR A 206 -5.34 -3.41 -16.07
C THR A 206 -4.49 -3.92 -14.91
N PRO A 207 -3.54 -4.84 -15.15
CA PRO A 207 -2.61 -5.31 -14.13
C PRO A 207 -1.86 -4.15 -13.47
N ASN A 208 -2.13 -3.94 -12.17
CA ASN A 208 -1.28 -3.13 -11.30
C ASN A 208 -0.69 -4.08 -10.27
N VAL A 209 0.57 -4.44 -10.44
CA VAL A 209 1.28 -5.29 -9.50
C VAL A 209 2.10 -4.37 -8.61
N LEU A 210 1.63 -4.15 -7.38
CA LEU A 210 2.42 -3.52 -6.35
C LEU A 210 3.46 -4.53 -5.86
N LEU A 211 4.72 -4.27 -6.14
CA LEU A 211 5.83 -5.14 -5.79
C LEU A 211 6.49 -4.63 -4.52
N SER A 212 6.67 -5.53 -3.56
CA SER A 212 7.53 -5.23 -2.42
C SER A 212 8.99 -5.15 -2.89
N ALA A 213 9.77 -4.23 -2.32
CA ALA A 213 11.21 -4.14 -2.55
C ALA A 213 11.96 -5.47 -2.30
N LYS A 214 11.41 -6.35 -1.45
CA LYS A 214 12.00 -7.65 -1.09
C LYS A 214 11.54 -8.81 -1.98
N SER A 215 10.64 -8.55 -2.92
CA SER A 215 10.16 -9.58 -3.85
C SER A 215 11.26 -9.99 -4.82
N ALA A 216 11.22 -11.24 -5.28
CA ALA A 216 12.09 -11.72 -6.35
C ALA A 216 11.89 -10.86 -7.61
N ASP A 217 12.94 -10.73 -8.41
CA ASP A 217 12.86 -9.99 -9.67
C ASP A 217 11.84 -10.62 -10.60
N ILE A 218 10.90 -9.81 -11.08
CA ILE A 218 9.85 -10.28 -11.99
C ILE A 218 10.21 -10.01 -13.45
N TYR A 219 11.01 -8.97 -13.73
CA TYR A 219 11.50 -8.65 -15.06
C TYR A 219 12.91 -9.19 -15.25
N LYS A 220 13.09 -10.05 -16.26
CA LYS A 220 14.37 -10.74 -16.50
C LYS A 220 15.26 -10.03 -17.51
N ASP A 221 14.65 -9.26 -18.41
CA ASP A 221 15.31 -8.53 -19.48
C ASP A 221 14.50 -7.28 -19.88
N GLY A 222 15.03 -6.51 -20.83
CA GLY A 222 14.36 -5.32 -21.34
C GLY A 222 14.55 -4.07 -20.46
N PRO A 223 13.94 -2.94 -20.87
CA PRO A 223 14.00 -1.69 -20.10
C PRO A 223 13.32 -1.80 -18.73
N GLU A 224 12.34 -2.69 -18.56
CA GLU A 224 11.61 -2.94 -17.31
C GLU A 224 12.55 -3.53 -16.24
N ALA A 225 13.39 -4.50 -16.61
CA ALA A 225 14.40 -5.09 -15.72
C ALA A 225 15.45 -4.05 -15.27
N VAL A 226 15.79 -3.10 -16.15
CA VAL A 226 16.72 -2.00 -15.81
C VAL A 226 16.12 -1.06 -14.78
N VAL A 227 14.82 -0.72 -14.91
CA VAL A 227 14.12 0.12 -13.93
C VAL A 227 13.95 -0.62 -12.60
N GLU A 228 13.51 -1.88 -12.61
CA GLU A 228 13.38 -2.71 -11.40
C GLU A 228 14.73 -2.82 -10.66
N GLY A 229 15.79 -3.16 -11.38
CA GLY A 229 17.15 -3.24 -10.82
C GLY A 229 17.62 -1.92 -10.24
N TYR A 230 17.39 -0.80 -10.94
CA TYR A 230 17.71 0.52 -10.41
C TYR A 230 16.98 0.82 -9.10
N LEU A 231 15.66 0.63 -9.06
CA LEU A 231 14.84 0.94 -7.88
C LEU A 231 15.28 0.13 -6.66
N LYS A 232 15.49 -1.19 -6.82
CA LYS A 232 15.90 -2.08 -5.72
C LYS A 232 17.29 -1.74 -5.16
N ASN A 233 18.20 -1.23 -5.99
CA ASN A 233 19.56 -0.87 -5.56
C ASN A 233 19.70 0.62 -5.15
N PHE A 234 18.73 1.48 -5.48
CA PHE A 234 18.80 2.91 -5.20
C PHE A 234 18.93 3.23 -3.70
N ALA A 235 18.12 2.57 -2.88
CA ALA A 235 18.16 2.73 -1.43
C ALA A 235 19.53 2.36 -0.84
N GLU A 236 20.14 1.27 -1.31
CA GLU A 236 21.47 0.84 -0.86
C GLU A 236 22.55 1.85 -1.29
N ALA A 237 22.49 2.35 -2.53
CA ALA A 237 23.38 3.39 -3.02
C ALA A 237 23.32 4.63 -2.11
N MET A 238 22.11 5.09 -1.76
CA MET A 238 21.91 6.22 -0.85
C MET A 238 22.49 5.97 0.54
N ASN A 239 22.20 4.80 1.13
CA ASN A 239 22.61 4.49 2.51
C ASN A 239 24.13 4.28 2.64
N THR A 240 24.79 3.80 1.60
CA THR A 240 26.24 3.57 1.57
C THR A 240 27.03 4.72 0.94
N ASN A 241 26.34 5.67 0.30
CA ASN A 241 26.92 6.70 -0.56
C ASN A 241 27.76 6.13 -1.73
N ASP A 242 27.44 4.90 -2.17
CA ASP A 242 28.13 4.23 -3.27
C ASP A 242 27.30 4.31 -4.56
N PHE A 243 27.69 5.21 -5.46
CA PHE A 243 27.02 5.36 -6.75
C PHE A 243 27.23 4.15 -7.68
N SER A 244 28.24 3.31 -7.44
CA SER A 244 28.52 2.15 -8.29
C SER A 244 27.36 1.14 -8.30
N GLU A 245 26.62 1.05 -7.19
CA GLU A 245 25.45 0.19 -6.99
C GLU A 245 24.32 0.45 -8.01
N ILE A 246 24.22 1.67 -8.54
CA ILE A 246 23.20 2.05 -9.52
C ILE A 246 23.76 2.47 -10.88
N SER A 247 25.06 2.76 -10.96
CA SER A 247 25.69 3.30 -12.17
C SER A 247 25.51 2.42 -13.41
N GLY A 248 25.42 1.09 -13.24
CA GLY A 248 25.22 0.13 -14.33
C GLY A 248 23.86 0.21 -15.04
N TYR A 249 22.85 0.81 -14.39
CA TYR A 249 21.53 1.02 -14.98
C TYR A 249 21.42 2.33 -15.76
N LEU A 250 22.44 3.21 -15.64
CA LEU A 250 22.42 4.58 -16.13
C LEU A 250 23.41 4.75 -17.28
N LYS A 251 22.96 5.36 -18.38
CA LYS A 251 23.84 5.66 -19.51
C LYS A 251 24.90 6.66 -19.08
N ASN A 252 26.18 6.30 -19.21
CA ASN A 252 27.29 7.14 -18.77
C ASN A 252 27.23 8.55 -19.39
N GLY A 253 27.35 9.57 -18.55
CA GLY A 253 27.36 10.99 -18.94
C GLY A 253 25.98 11.59 -19.25
N SER A 254 24.91 10.79 -19.19
CA SER A 254 23.54 11.24 -19.38
C SER A 254 23.06 12.17 -18.25
N PRO A 255 21.96 12.94 -18.47
CA PRO A 255 21.35 13.75 -17.42
C PRO A 255 21.08 12.99 -16.11
N ILE A 256 20.41 11.83 -16.18
CA ILE A 256 20.10 11.04 -14.97
C ILE A 256 21.36 10.56 -14.26
N TYR A 257 22.39 10.14 -15.01
CA TYR A 257 23.67 9.70 -14.46
C TYR A 257 24.30 10.80 -13.58
N LYS A 258 24.41 12.01 -14.13
CA LYS A 258 25.02 13.17 -13.44
C LYS A 258 24.20 13.66 -12.27
N GLU A 259 22.88 13.54 -12.35
CA GLU A 259 21.97 13.92 -11.28
C GLU A 259 22.09 12.93 -10.11
N GLN A 260 22.04 11.63 -10.41
CA GLN A 260 22.06 10.58 -9.40
C GLN A 260 23.43 10.42 -8.74
N GLU A 261 24.53 10.64 -9.47
CA GLU A 261 25.88 10.69 -8.89
C GLU A 261 26.00 11.72 -7.75
N LYS A 262 25.31 12.86 -7.89
CA LYS A 262 25.27 13.89 -6.83
C LYS A 262 24.25 13.56 -5.75
N TYR A 263 23.11 12.99 -6.14
CA TYR A 263 22.02 12.70 -5.21
C TYR A 263 22.41 11.62 -4.20
N VAL A 264 23.13 10.57 -4.63
CA VAL A 264 23.68 9.50 -3.78
C VAL A 264 24.62 10.02 -2.68
N GLN A 265 25.20 11.21 -2.85
CA GLN A 265 26.09 11.82 -1.85
C GLN A 265 25.33 12.66 -0.81
N ARG A 266 23.99 12.71 -0.86
CA ARG A 266 23.18 13.46 0.10
C ARG A 266 23.07 12.66 1.40
N LYS A 267 23.09 13.37 2.53
CA LYS A 267 22.91 12.79 3.87
C LYS A 267 21.44 12.47 4.17
N ILE A 268 20.86 11.58 3.37
CA ILE A 268 19.49 11.11 3.44
C ILE A 268 19.58 9.58 3.47
N SER A 269 18.89 8.96 4.43
CA SER A 269 18.71 7.50 4.41
C SER A 269 17.38 7.18 3.73
N GLU A 270 17.40 6.21 2.84
CA GLU A 270 16.22 5.78 2.08
C GLU A 270 16.07 4.26 2.15
N GLN A 271 14.83 3.78 2.19
CA GLN A 271 14.50 2.37 2.05
C GLN A 271 13.28 2.26 1.15
N LEU A 272 13.45 1.61 0.00
CA LEU A 272 12.31 1.27 -0.86
C LEU A 272 11.38 0.31 -0.11
N ASP A 273 10.09 0.64 -0.07
CA ASP A 273 9.05 -0.22 0.50
C ASP A 273 8.36 -1.01 -0.60
N SER A 274 7.81 -0.29 -1.59
CA SER A 274 7.09 -0.85 -2.72
C SER A 274 7.25 -0.01 -3.99
N TYR A 275 6.98 -0.63 -5.13
CA TYR A 275 6.89 0.05 -6.42
C TYR A 275 5.92 -0.66 -7.36
N GLU A 276 5.36 0.09 -8.31
CA GLU A 276 4.60 -0.43 -9.45
C GLU A 276 5.08 0.24 -10.73
N LEU A 277 5.11 -0.50 -11.84
CA LEU A 277 5.25 0.08 -13.18
C LEU A 277 3.85 0.43 -13.67
N THR A 278 3.58 1.71 -13.89
CA THR A 278 2.23 2.21 -14.22
C THR A 278 2.01 2.35 -15.73
N ASP A 279 3.07 2.45 -16.52
CA ASP A 279 3.02 2.66 -17.97
C ASP A 279 4.36 2.27 -18.62
N VAL A 280 4.34 1.69 -19.83
CA VAL A 280 5.54 1.24 -20.56
C VAL A 280 5.40 1.54 -22.06
N LYS A 281 5.89 2.71 -22.47
CA LYS A 281 5.73 3.23 -23.83
C LYS A 281 7.00 3.13 -24.66
N TYR A 282 6.96 2.23 -25.64
CA TYR A 282 8.00 2.11 -26.66
C TYR A 282 7.83 3.16 -27.78
N SER A 283 8.88 3.93 -28.04
CA SER A 283 8.99 4.86 -29.18
C SER A 283 9.97 4.31 -30.21
N GLY A 284 9.57 3.25 -30.91
CA GLY A 284 10.43 2.46 -31.79
C GLY A 284 11.16 1.35 -31.04
N LYS A 285 12.19 0.75 -31.65
CA LYS A 285 12.88 -0.43 -31.09
C LYS A 285 13.91 -0.13 -30.00
N ASN A 286 14.38 1.12 -29.93
CA ASN A 286 15.54 1.49 -29.12
C ASN A 286 15.25 2.61 -28.11
N LYS A 287 13.98 2.98 -27.92
CA LYS A 287 13.57 4.00 -26.96
C LYS A 287 12.33 3.54 -26.21
N CYS A 288 12.36 3.68 -24.90
CA CYS A 288 11.25 3.36 -24.02
C CYS A 288 11.07 4.48 -22.99
N LYS A 289 9.82 4.71 -22.58
CA LYS A 289 9.49 5.46 -21.37
C LYS A 289 8.77 4.53 -20.42
N ILE A 290 9.24 4.45 -19.19
CA ILE A 290 8.60 3.65 -18.14
C ILE A 290 8.18 4.61 -17.04
N SER A 291 6.88 4.62 -16.73
CA SER A 291 6.36 5.34 -15.57
C SER A 291 6.21 4.38 -14.41
N THR A 292 6.48 4.88 -13.22
CA THR A 292 6.45 4.14 -11.97
C THR A 292 5.73 4.94 -10.91
N ARG A 293 5.20 4.23 -9.92
CA ARG A 293 4.85 4.79 -8.62
C ARG A 293 5.67 4.05 -7.58
N GLU A 294 6.37 4.80 -6.74
CA GLU A 294 7.39 4.27 -5.84
C GLU A 294 7.16 4.83 -4.45
N THR A 295 7.28 3.97 -3.44
CA THR A 295 7.09 4.34 -2.04
C THR A 295 8.35 4.01 -1.25
N TYR A 296 8.87 5.01 -0.55
CA TYR A 296 10.11 4.94 0.23
C TYR A 296 9.89 5.39 1.68
N TYR A 297 10.56 4.72 2.61
CA TYR A 297 10.88 5.32 3.91
C TYR A 297 12.09 6.23 3.74
N VAL A 298 11.92 7.51 4.04
CA VAL A 298 12.95 8.55 3.88
C VAL A 298 13.23 9.21 5.22
N GLN A 299 14.49 9.16 5.65
CA GLN A 299 14.96 9.75 6.89
C GLN A 299 15.99 10.84 6.59
N VAL A 300 15.62 12.09 6.91
CA VAL A 300 16.53 13.24 6.89
C VAL A 300 16.93 13.58 8.32
N ALA A 301 18.20 13.90 8.55
CA ALA A 301 18.69 14.24 9.88
C ALA A 301 17.90 15.41 10.51
N GLY A 302 17.36 15.19 11.72
CA GLY A 302 16.58 16.19 12.45
C GLY A 302 15.14 16.39 11.94
N LYS A 303 14.63 15.49 11.10
CA LYS A 303 13.23 15.45 10.65
C LYS A 303 12.59 14.12 11.07
N PRO A 304 11.26 14.05 11.21
CA PRO A 304 10.55 12.78 11.36
C PRO A 304 10.85 11.83 10.20
N LEU A 305 10.75 10.53 10.46
CA LEU A 305 10.74 9.53 9.40
C LEU A 305 9.51 9.80 8.51
N GLN A 306 9.67 9.69 7.20
CA GLN A 306 8.58 9.90 6.26
C GLN A 306 8.38 8.69 5.37
N LEU A 307 7.14 8.25 5.22
CA LEU A 307 6.71 7.44 4.09
C LEU A 307 6.40 8.38 2.94
N MET A 308 7.20 8.35 1.89
CA MET A 308 7.08 9.21 0.72
C MET A 308 6.70 8.38 -0.48
N THR A 309 5.64 8.79 -1.18
CA THR A 309 5.26 8.22 -2.48
C THR A 309 5.57 9.22 -3.58
N GLN A 310 6.15 8.74 -4.67
CA GLN A 310 6.43 9.53 -5.86
C GLN A 310 6.02 8.80 -7.13
N GLU A 311 5.66 9.56 -8.15
CA GLU A 311 5.51 9.10 -9.52
C GLU A 311 6.72 9.57 -10.33
N CYS A 312 7.40 8.63 -11.00
CA CYS A 312 8.55 8.90 -11.84
C CYS A 312 8.27 8.43 -13.26
N THR A 313 8.86 9.09 -14.25
CA THR A 313 8.90 8.56 -15.63
C THR A 313 10.34 8.56 -16.12
N TYR A 314 10.89 7.37 -16.35
CA TYR A 314 12.24 7.14 -16.83
C TYR A 314 12.26 7.08 -18.36
N VAL A 315 13.27 7.70 -18.98
CA VAL A 315 13.56 7.56 -20.41
C VAL A 315 14.73 6.62 -20.58
N LEU A 316 14.53 5.52 -21.29
CA LEU A 316 15.54 4.52 -21.58
C LEU A 316 15.87 4.50 -23.07
N GLU A 317 17.16 4.32 -23.38
CA GLU A 317 17.65 4.08 -24.73
C GLU A 317 18.39 2.75 -24.79
N LYS A 318 18.23 2.04 -25.91
CA LYS A 318 18.95 0.81 -26.17
C LYS A 318 20.30 1.11 -26.82
N ASN A 319 21.38 0.58 -26.24
CA ASN A 319 22.75 0.72 -26.70
C ASN A 319 23.33 -0.69 -26.96
N GLY A 320 23.39 -1.07 -28.23
CA GLY A 320 23.67 -2.46 -28.60
C GLY A 320 22.54 -3.39 -28.13
N ASN A 321 22.86 -4.31 -27.23
CA ASN A 321 21.86 -5.23 -26.65
C ASN A 321 21.27 -4.73 -25.32
N ASP A 322 21.94 -3.77 -24.69
CA ASP A 322 21.63 -3.35 -23.31
C ASP A 322 20.73 -2.12 -23.31
N TRP A 323 19.87 -2.02 -22.31
CA TRP A 323 19.04 -0.84 -22.06
C TRP A 323 19.67 -0.03 -20.93
N GLU A 324 19.66 1.29 -21.09
CA GLU A 324 20.23 2.21 -20.10
C GLU A 324 19.30 3.40 -19.91
N MET A 325 19.11 3.84 -18.66
CA MET A 325 18.34 5.05 -18.37
C MET A 325 19.14 6.30 -18.74
N THR A 326 18.46 7.30 -19.30
CA THR A 326 19.09 8.50 -19.86
C THR A 326 18.61 9.81 -19.21
N SER A 327 17.36 9.87 -18.77
CA SER A 327 16.81 11.05 -18.10
C SER A 327 15.53 10.69 -17.35
N PHE A 328 15.17 11.50 -16.36
CA PHE A 328 13.79 11.62 -15.90
C PHE A 328 13.00 12.46 -16.92
N ALA A 329 11.89 11.93 -17.44
CA ALA A 329 10.91 12.71 -18.19
C ALA A 329 9.99 13.50 -17.26
N ASP A 330 9.66 12.93 -16.10
CA ASP A 330 8.86 13.55 -15.05
C ASP A 330 9.21 12.93 -13.70
N ILE A 331 9.09 13.72 -12.63
CA ILE A 331 9.24 13.27 -11.25
C ILE A 331 8.36 14.13 -10.34
N LYS A 332 7.50 13.48 -9.56
CA LYS A 332 6.55 14.16 -8.69
C LYS A 332 6.33 13.37 -7.42
N VAL A 333 6.64 13.99 -6.28
CA VAL A 333 6.19 13.48 -4.98
C VAL A 333 4.69 13.69 -4.88
N THR A 334 3.94 12.60 -4.68
CA THR A 334 2.48 12.64 -4.54
C THR A 334 2.07 12.79 -3.09
N ASP A 335 2.78 12.09 -2.18
CA ASP A 335 2.39 11.99 -0.77
C ASP A 335 3.63 11.95 0.14
N ARG A 336 3.48 12.52 1.35
CA ARG A 336 4.45 12.41 2.45
C ARG A 336 3.69 12.24 3.76
N ILE A 337 3.92 11.13 4.43
CA ILE A 337 3.26 10.78 5.69
C ILE A 337 4.32 10.60 6.76
N ASN A 338 4.12 11.23 7.92
CA ASN A 338 5.02 11.03 9.06
C ASN A 338 4.83 9.63 9.66
N GLN A 339 5.94 8.97 9.98
CA GLN A 339 6.00 7.65 10.62
C GLN A 339 6.65 7.75 12.00
#